data_AF-A0A970HDW2-F1
#
_entry.id   AF-A0A970HDW2-F1
#
_cell.length_a   1.000
_cell.length_b   1.000
_cell.length_c   1.000
_cell.angle_alpha   90.00
_cell.angle_beta   90.00
_cell.angle_gamma   90.00
#
_symmetry.space_group_name_H-M   'P 1'
#
loop_
_entity.id
_entity.type
_entity.pdbx_description
1 polymer ?
#
loop_
_entity_poly.entity_id
_entity_poly.type
_entity_poly.pdbx_seq_one_letter_code
_entity_poly.pdbx_strand_id
1 'polypeptide(L)'
;TDEICEKCGRNMVIKTGRFGKFLACPAYPECRNTKPLLDKINVKCPSCKDGEIVRKRSKRGRVFYGCTNYPECDFVSWNEPVEERCPRCGQFMVIRRSKKGDTIRCSNKDCGYLKEAN
;
A
#
# COMPACT_ATOMS: atom_id res chain seq x y z
N THR A 1 2.43 -1.55 -18.25
CA THR A 1 3.31 -2.02 -17.18
C THR A 1 4.55 -2.59 -17.80
N ASP A 2 5.70 -2.23 -17.25
CA ASP A 2 7.02 -2.58 -17.80
C ASP A 2 7.50 -3.96 -17.31
N GLU A 3 6.61 -4.71 -16.65
CA GLU A 3 6.90 -6.05 -16.17
C GLU A 3 6.73 -7.08 -17.31
N ILE A 4 7.85 -7.66 -17.72
CA ILE A 4 7.90 -8.70 -18.75
C ILE A 4 7.58 -10.06 -18.12
N CYS A 5 6.73 -10.83 -18.79
CA CYS A 5 6.44 -12.19 -18.35
C CYS A 5 7.62 -13.12 -18.65
N GLU A 6 8.16 -13.76 -17.61
CA GLU A 6 9.29 -14.71 -17.71
C GLU A 6 9.01 -15.94 -18.58
N LYS A 7 7.74 -16.30 -18.81
CA LYS A 7 7.37 -17.47 -19.62
C LYS A 7 7.10 -17.16 -21.08
N CYS A 8 6.55 -15.97 -21.36
CA CYS A 8 6.04 -15.61 -22.70
C CYS A 8 6.84 -14.46 -23.34
N GLY A 9 7.69 -13.75 -22.59
CA GLY A 9 8.43 -12.56 -23.05
C GLY A 9 7.55 -11.34 -23.34
N ARG A 10 6.23 -11.44 -23.16
CA ARG A 10 5.27 -10.36 -23.43
C ARG A 10 5.09 -9.48 -22.20
N ASN A 11 4.75 -8.22 -22.42
CA ASN A 11 4.39 -7.28 -21.35
C ASN A 11 3.13 -7.76 -20.64
N MET A 12 3.23 -7.89 -19.31
CA MET A 12 2.09 -8.26 -18.47
C MET A 12 1.08 -7.13 -18.45
N VAL A 13 -0.21 -7.48 -18.30
CA VAL A 13 -1.32 -6.53 -18.23
C VAL A 13 -1.93 -6.54 -16.83
N ILE A 14 -2.38 -5.38 -16.35
CA ILE A 14 -3.10 -5.27 -15.08
C ILE A 14 -4.53 -5.76 -15.28
N LYS A 15 -4.93 -6.79 -14.55
CA LYS A 15 -6.32 -7.26 -14.43
C LYS A 15 -6.82 -7.09 -13.00
N THR A 16 -8.13 -6.95 -12.84
CA THR A 16 -8.77 -6.86 -11.53
C THR A 16 -9.45 -8.17 -11.21
N GLY A 17 -9.14 -8.77 -10.05
CA GLY A 17 -9.76 -10.00 -9.57
C GLY A 17 -10.33 -9.84 -8.16
N ARG A 18 -10.81 -10.94 -7.58
CA ARG A 18 -11.41 -10.99 -6.23
C ARG A 18 -10.50 -10.41 -5.13
N PHE A 19 -9.19 -10.60 -5.27
CA PHE A 19 -8.19 -10.20 -4.28
C PHE A 19 -7.59 -8.81 -4.51
N GLY A 20 -7.93 -8.14 -5.62
CA GLY A 20 -7.36 -6.85 -6.00
C GLY A 20 -6.87 -6.84 -7.45
N LYS A 21 -6.11 -5.80 -7.79
CA LYS A 21 -5.41 -5.72 -9.08
C LYS A 21 -4.22 -6.67 -9.06
N PHE A 22 -3.93 -7.31 -10.18
CA PHE A 22 -2.82 -8.23 -10.36
C PHE A 22 -2.30 -8.17 -11.79
N LEU A 23 -1.06 -8.58 -12.00
CA LEU A 23 -0.46 -8.69 -13.33
C LEU A 23 -0.74 -10.06 -13.90
N ALA A 24 -1.14 -10.13 -15.16
CA ALA A 24 -1.37 -11.37 -15.90
C ALA A 24 -0.69 -11.33 -17.27
N CYS A 25 -0.11 -12.45 -17.75
CA CYS A 25 0.34 -12.52 -19.16
C CYS A 25 -0.91 -12.40 -20.06
N PRO A 26 -0.86 -11.59 -21.14
CA PRO A 26 -1.96 -11.44 -22.08
C PRO A 26 -2.22 -12.71 -22.90
N ALA A 27 -1.25 -13.62 -23.01
CA ALA A 27 -1.35 -14.86 -23.78
C ALA A 27 -2.13 -16.00 -23.05
N TYR A 28 -3.06 -15.68 -22.16
CA TYR A 28 -3.95 -16.68 -21.57
C TYR A 28 -4.88 -17.24 -22.68
N PRO A 29 -5.08 -18.57 -22.80
CA PRO A 29 -4.77 -19.66 -21.86
C PRO A 29 -3.37 -20.30 -21.98
N GLU A 30 -2.59 -19.98 -23.01
CA GLU A 30 -1.28 -20.59 -23.27
C GLU A 30 -0.23 -20.24 -22.20
N CYS A 31 -0.28 -19.02 -21.67
CA CYS A 31 0.56 -18.59 -20.56
C CYS A 31 -0.28 -18.15 -19.37
N ARG A 32 -0.30 -18.99 -18.33
CA ARG A 32 -1.01 -18.74 -17.05
C ARG A 32 -0.17 -17.99 -16.02
N ASN A 33 0.87 -17.27 -16.45
CA ASN A 33 1.70 -16.51 -15.51
C ASN A 33 0.92 -15.33 -14.94
N THR A 34 0.85 -15.25 -13.62
CA THR A 34 0.26 -14.12 -12.90
C THR A 34 1.20 -13.72 -11.77
N LYS A 35 1.31 -12.41 -11.54
CA LYS A 35 2.11 -11.83 -10.48
C LYS A 35 1.24 -10.90 -9.64
N PRO A 36 1.40 -10.89 -8.31
CA PRO A 36 0.65 -9.95 -7.47
C PRO A 36 1.13 -8.53 -7.76
N LEU A 37 0.20 -7.63 -8.08
CA LEU A 37 0.54 -6.21 -8.18
C LEU A 37 0.57 -5.66 -6.75
N LEU A 38 1.78 -5.37 -6.25
CA LEU A 38 1.92 -4.67 -4.98
C LEU A 38 1.55 -3.21 -5.20
N ASP A 39 0.42 -2.79 -4.63
CA ASP A 39 0.03 -1.38 -4.55
C ASP A 39 0.97 -0.67 -3.55
N LYS A 40 2.17 -0.31 -4.01
CA LYS A 40 3.12 0.53 -3.28
C LYS A 40 2.58 1.95 -3.26
N ILE A 41 2.46 2.54 -2.07
CA ILE A 41 2.00 3.93 -1.91
C ILE A 41 3.15 4.95 -1.98
N ASN A 42 4.38 4.51 -2.26
CA ASN A 42 5.61 5.33 -2.24
C ASN A 42 5.83 6.11 -0.92
N VAL A 43 5.23 5.65 0.18
CA VAL A 43 5.48 6.20 1.51
C VAL A 43 6.54 5.37 2.20
N LYS A 44 7.59 6.04 2.69
CA LYS A 44 8.63 5.42 3.51
C LYS A 44 8.06 4.98 4.84
N CYS A 45 8.47 3.81 5.31
CA CYS A 45 8.02 3.27 6.58
C CYS A 45 8.45 4.21 7.71
N PRO A 46 7.53 4.67 8.57
CA PRO A 46 7.88 5.59 9.64
C PRO A 46 8.78 4.94 10.71
N SER A 47 8.76 3.61 10.82
CA SER A 47 9.57 2.82 11.74
C SER A 47 11.01 2.67 11.24
N CYS A 48 11.20 2.06 10.06
CA CYS A 48 12.55 1.76 9.55
C CYS A 48 13.13 2.79 8.59
N LYS A 49 12.35 3.76 8.08
CA LYS A 49 12.72 4.80 7.10
C LYS A 49 13.17 4.30 5.72
N ASP A 50 13.69 3.09 5.61
CA ASP A 50 14.22 2.50 4.38
C ASP A 50 13.19 1.59 3.67
N GLY A 51 12.29 0.96 4.44
CA GLY A 51 11.25 0.09 3.89
C GLY A 51 10.11 0.88 3.26
N GLU A 52 9.51 0.35 2.19
CA GLU A 52 8.32 0.93 1.55
C GLU A 52 7.04 0.38 2.17
N ILE A 53 5.99 1.18 2.19
CA ILE A 53 4.67 0.71 2.61
C ILE A 53 3.90 0.17 1.40
N VAL A 54 3.43 -1.07 1.54
CA VAL A 54 2.57 -1.76 0.57
C VAL A 54 1.17 -1.93 1.13
N ARG A 55 0.18 -1.63 0.29
CA ARG A 55 -1.22 -1.90 0.58
C ARG A 55 -1.51 -3.38 0.33
N LYS A 56 -1.95 -4.08 1.36
CA LYS A 56 -2.33 -5.50 1.35
C LYS A 56 -3.79 -5.67 1.78
N ARG A 57 -4.39 -6.80 1.41
CA ARG A 57 -5.75 -7.18 1.83
C ARG A 57 -5.66 -8.38 2.76
N SER A 58 -6.27 -8.28 3.93
CA SER A 58 -6.35 -9.39 4.89
C SER A 58 -7.30 -10.49 4.38
N LYS A 59 -7.23 -11.69 4.97
CA LYS A 59 -8.15 -12.81 4.66
C LYS A 59 -9.63 -12.42 4.83
N ARG A 60 -9.94 -11.49 5.75
CA ARG A 60 -11.29 -10.96 5.99
C ARG A 60 -11.69 -9.83 5.06
N GLY A 61 -10.86 -9.51 4.05
CA GLY A 61 -11.14 -8.45 3.07
C GLY A 61 -10.79 -7.03 3.53
N ARG A 62 -10.43 -6.83 4.80
CA ARG A 62 -9.99 -5.51 5.31
C ARG A 62 -8.60 -5.17 4.75
N VAL A 63 -8.47 -3.97 4.20
CA VAL A 63 -7.20 -3.43 3.70
C VAL A 63 -6.33 -3.03 4.88
N PHE A 64 -5.03 -3.31 4.77
CA PHE A 64 -4.00 -2.86 5.69
C PHE A 64 -2.75 -2.47 4.91
N TYR A 65 -1.87 -1.72 5.56
CA TYR A 65 -0.65 -1.18 5.02
C TYR A 65 0.51 -1.76 5.82
N GLY A 66 1.37 -2.53 5.17
CA GLY A 66 2.50 -3.19 5.82
C GLY A 66 3.83 -2.77 5.19
N CYS A 67 4.91 -2.85 5.96
CA CYS A 67 6.26 -2.65 5.42
C CYS A 67 6.64 -3.80 4.45
N THR A 68 7.41 -3.48 3.41
CA THR A 68 8.04 -4.49 2.54
C THR A 68 9.19 -5.22 3.23
N ASN A 69 9.87 -4.57 4.19
CA ASN A 69 11.07 -5.09 4.83
C ASN A 69 10.79 -6.08 5.98
N TYR A 70 9.72 -6.88 5.90
CA TYR A 70 9.44 -7.93 6.87
C TYR A 70 10.40 -9.13 6.62
N PRO A 71 11.13 -9.67 7.61
CA PRO A 71 10.90 -9.63 9.07
C PRO A 71 11.58 -8.49 9.84
N GLU A 72 12.44 -7.68 9.22
CA GLU A 72 13.19 -6.63 9.91
C GLU A 72 12.31 -5.46 10.38
N CYS A 73 11.14 -5.27 9.74
CA CYS A 73 10.14 -4.30 10.13
C CYS A 73 8.75 -4.92 10.14
N ASP A 74 8.14 -4.98 11.32
CA ASP A 74 6.81 -5.54 11.59
C ASP A 74 5.69 -4.48 11.52
N PHE A 75 5.99 -3.30 10.97
CA PHE A 75 5.04 -2.20 10.90
C PHE A 75 3.80 -2.56 10.10
N VAL A 76 2.64 -2.45 10.75
CA VAL A 76 1.32 -2.64 10.16
C VAL A 76 0.39 -1.51 10.59
N SER A 77 -0.29 -0.90 9.62
CA SER A 77 -1.31 0.13 9.85
C SER A 77 -2.61 -0.22 9.12
N TRP A 78 -3.75 0.10 9.73
CA TRP A 78 -5.06 -0.07 9.10
C TRP A 78 -5.45 1.10 8.20
N ASN A 79 -4.83 2.25 8.42
CA ASN A 79 -5.04 3.46 7.65
C ASN A 79 -3.78 3.75 6.84
N GLU A 80 -3.93 4.47 5.73
CA GLU A 80 -2.83 4.81 4.84
C GLU A 80 -1.87 5.76 5.57
N PRO A 81 -0.62 5.36 5.87
CA PRO A 81 0.34 6.28 6.46
C PRO A 81 0.78 7.31 5.42
N VAL A 82 1.09 8.52 5.85
CA VAL A 82 1.68 9.57 5.01
C VAL A 82 3.16 9.75 5.32
N GLU A 83 3.89 10.30 4.36
CA GLU A 83 5.32 10.63 4.52
C GLU A 83 5.52 11.74 5.57
N GLU A 84 4.57 12.67 5.67
CA GLU A 84 4.60 13.74 6.67
C GLU A 84 4.47 13.17 8.10
N ARG A 85 5.43 13.54 8.96
CA ARG A 85 5.35 13.27 10.41
C ARG A 85 4.60 14.40 11.11
N CYS A 86 3.98 14.07 12.24
CA CYS A 86 3.27 15.06 13.03
C CYS A 86 4.28 16.06 13.64
N PRO A 87 4.11 17.38 13.41
CA PRO A 87 5.03 18.40 13.93
C PRO A 87 4.96 18.55 15.46
N ARG A 88 3.88 18.05 16.10
CA ARG A 88 3.70 18.18 17.56
C ARG A 88 4.29 17.03 18.36
N CYS A 89 4.31 15.82 17.82
CA CYS A 89 4.73 14.62 18.57
C CYS A 89 5.73 13.72 17.84
N GLY A 90 6.07 14.02 16.59
CA GLY A 90 7.01 13.22 15.79
C GLY A 90 6.46 11.88 15.28
N GLN A 91 5.25 11.48 15.69
CA GLN A 91 4.59 10.26 15.25
C GLN A 91 4.14 10.35 13.79
N PHE A 92 3.98 9.21 13.13
CA PHE A 92 3.43 9.15 11.78
C PHE A 92 1.95 9.55 11.74
N MET A 93 1.56 10.16 10.64
CA MET A 93 0.17 10.53 10.38
C MET A 93 -0.46 9.52 9.42
N VAL A 94 -1.78 9.46 9.45
CA VAL A 94 -2.57 8.55 8.61
C VAL A 94 -3.73 9.28 7.95
N ILE A 95 -4.05 8.91 6.71
CA ILE A 95 -5.22 9.42 6.00
C ILE A 95 -6.45 8.59 6.38
N ARG A 96 -7.51 9.30 6.76
CA ARG A 96 -8.85 8.79 6.90
C ARG A 96 -9.68 9.30 5.73
N ARG A 97 -9.94 8.40 4.77
CA ARG A 97 -10.86 8.67 3.67
C ARG A 97 -12.31 8.59 4.13
N SER A 98 -13.09 9.64 3.89
CA SER A 98 -14.50 9.73 4.23
C SER A 98 -15.30 10.26 3.04
N LYS A 99 -16.62 10.03 3.02
CA LYS A 99 -17.50 10.58 1.96
C LYS A 99 -17.48 12.11 1.87
N LYS A 100 -17.09 12.79 2.96
CA LYS A 100 -17.02 14.26 3.07
C LYS A 100 -15.66 14.85 2.67
N GLY A 101 -14.66 14.03 2.40
CA GLY A 101 -13.28 14.46 2.15
C GLY A 101 -12.26 13.59 2.89
N ASP A 102 -11.00 13.73 2.46
CA ASP A 102 -9.88 13.02 3.03
C ASP A 102 -9.21 13.87 4.12
N THR A 103 -9.02 13.28 5.31
CA THR A 103 -8.42 13.98 6.46
C THR A 103 -7.19 13.23 6.94
N ILE A 104 -6.10 13.95 7.17
CA ILE A 104 -4.86 13.44 7.76
C ILE A 104 -4.95 13.62 9.26
N ARG A 105 -4.83 12.54 10.02
CA ARG A 105 -4.83 12.55 11.49
C ARG A 105 -3.54 11.94 12.01
N CYS A 106 -3.01 12.46 13.11
CA CYS A 106 -1.94 11.79 13.83
C CYS A 106 -2.38 10.40 14.33
N SER A 107 -1.50 9.39 14.23
CA SER A 107 -1.77 8.07 14.81
C SER A 107 -1.81 8.08 16.34
N ASN A 108 -1.18 9.08 16.98
CA ASN A 108 -1.21 9.20 18.44
C ASN A 108 -2.58 9.73 18.88
N LYS A 109 -3.23 9.03 19.83
CA LYS A 109 -4.54 9.43 20.37
C LYS A 109 -4.44 10.70 21.19
N ASP A 110 -3.30 10.94 21.84
CA ASP A 110 -3.05 12.11 22.68
C ASP A 110 -2.77 13.36 21.82
N CYS A 111 -2.27 13.15 20.60
CA CYS A 111 -2.01 14.22 19.66
C CYS A 111 -3.23 14.44 18.76
N GLY A 112 -4.11 15.38 19.13
CA GLY A 112 -5.29 15.77 18.36
C GLY A 112 -5.01 16.49 17.03
N TYR A 113 -3.84 16.32 16.42
CA TYR A 113 -3.47 17.00 15.17
C TYR A 113 -4.24 16.41 13.98
N LEU A 114 -4.86 17.32 13.22
CA LEU A 114 -5.67 17.07 12.03
C LEU A 114 -5.25 18.05 10.95
N LYS A 115 -5.14 17.56 9.71
CA LYS A 115 -4.86 18.34 8.50
C LYS A 115 -5.78 17.85 7.40
N GLU A 116 -6.31 18.73 6.57
CA GLU A 116 -7.09 18.32 5.40
C GLU A 116 -6.13 17.81 4.31
N ALA A 117 -6.46 16.67 3.69
CA ALA A 117 -5.73 16.21 2.52
C ALA A 117 -6.29 16.99 1.31
N ASN A 118 -5.46 17.84 0.73
CA ASN A 118 -5.79 18.65 -0.45
C ASN A 118 -5.70 17.80 -1.72
#